data_AF-A0A3N2CWR1-F1
#
_entry.id   AF-A0A3N2CWR1-F1
#
_cell.length_a   1.000
_cell.length_b   1.000
_cell.length_c   1.000
_cell.angle_alpha   90.00
_cell.angle_beta   90.00
_cell.angle_gamma   90.00
#
_symmetry.space_group_name_H-M   'P 1'
#
loop_
_entity.id
_entity.type
_entity.pdbx_description
1 polymer ?
#
loop_
_entity_poly.entity_id
_entity_poly.type
_entity_poly.pdbx_seq_one_letter_code
_entity_poly.pdbx_strand_id
1 'polypeptide(L)'
;MVATQMKSTNVGTPGLLGRSYLRRYYRTFIYNPACWTRVAYCDEHPAGFIVGVLRPAERSRTIPPRQRIVLLLLGLRALVIHPRLVRLLLAEATRRVPSNATGSFPLILARIRDPSRDGRSRYDAPPATLTYLTVRFIYEELGIGTRLVETFEAAALSHDVTTANVIVPPGDLPAEAFFRIRGWSPAPGSEPTGSDCARQLTRNLALTAPASGRSAPVWGRPT
;
A
#
# COMPACT_ATOMS: atom_id res chain seq x y z
N MET A 1 15.81 16.19 11.85
CA MET A 1 14.38 15.86 12.06
C MET A 1 13.68 16.25 10.77
N VAL A 2 13.23 15.27 9.98
CA VAL A 2 12.66 15.54 8.66
C VAL A 2 11.15 15.44 8.80
N ALA A 3 10.48 16.58 8.78
CA ALA A 3 9.03 16.67 8.67
C ALA A 3 8.64 16.09 7.31
N THR A 4 8.24 14.82 7.31
CA THR A 4 7.70 14.17 6.14
C THR A 4 6.28 14.65 5.99
N GLN A 5 6.13 15.72 5.21
CA GLN A 5 4.88 16.05 4.55
C GLN A 5 4.52 14.82 3.71
N MET A 6 3.83 13.87 4.32
CA MET A 6 3.11 12.83 3.59
C MET A 6 1.89 13.55 3.07
N LYS A 7 2.15 14.47 2.12
CA LYS A 7 1.13 15.03 1.27
C LYS A 7 0.37 13.78 0.87
N SER A 8 -0.93 13.79 1.10
CA SER A 8 -1.82 12.94 0.33
C SER A 8 -1.71 13.43 -1.13
N THR A 9 -0.52 13.35 -1.72
CA THR A 9 -0.31 13.04 -3.10
C THR A 9 -1.10 11.76 -3.26
N ASN A 10 -2.35 11.96 -3.62
CA ASN A 10 -3.14 11.09 -4.46
C ASN A 10 -2.37 10.83 -5.78
N VAL A 11 -1.10 10.44 -5.69
CA VAL A 11 -0.23 10.01 -6.78
C VAL A 11 -0.42 8.50 -6.88
N GLY A 12 -1.69 8.17 -6.99
CA GLY A 12 -2.17 7.07 -7.76
C GLY A 12 -3.35 7.63 -8.55
N THR A 13 -3.52 7.13 -9.76
CA THR A 13 -4.73 7.28 -10.59
C THR A 13 -6.06 7.34 -9.81
N PRO A 14 -6.27 6.61 -8.69
CA PRO A 14 -7.53 6.65 -7.93
C PRO A 14 -8.01 8.02 -7.47
N GLY A 15 -7.13 8.94 -7.09
CA GLY A 15 -7.57 10.25 -6.59
C GLY A 15 -8.21 11.13 -7.66
N LEU A 16 -7.83 10.89 -8.92
CA LEU A 16 -8.38 11.57 -10.08
C LEU A 16 -9.77 11.01 -10.48
N LEU A 17 -10.16 9.85 -9.93
CA LEU A 17 -11.46 9.22 -10.21
C LEU A 17 -12.60 9.75 -9.32
N GLY A 18 -12.28 10.72 -8.45
CA GLY A 18 -13.25 11.44 -7.62
C GLY A 18 -13.61 10.76 -6.30
N ARG A 19 -14.27 11.54 -5.43
CA ARG A 19 -14.59 11.15 -4.04
C ARG A 19 -15.45 9.88 -3.94
N SER A 20 -16.40 9.69 -4.85
CA SER A 20 -17.27 8.52 -4.86
C SER A 20 -16.52 7.22 -5.15
N TYR A 21 -15.59 7.25 -6.11
CA TYR A 21 -14.71 6.11 -6.39
C TYR A 21 -13.84 5.80 -5.17
N LEU A 22 -13.15 6.80 -4.62
CA LEU A 22 -12.30 6.63 -3.44
C LEU A 22 -13.08 6.05 -2.25
N ARG A 23 -14.27 6.58 -1.96
CA ARG A 23 -15.13 6.08 -0.88
C ARG A 23 -15.44 4.60 -1.06
N ARG A 24 -15.80 4.17 -2.27
CA ARG A 24 -16.11 2.77 -2.55
C ARG A 24 -14.86 1.89 -2.55
N TYR A 25 -13.75 2.41 -3.06
CA TYR A 25 -12.45 1.75 -3.07
C TYR A 25 -11.94 1.48 -1.65
N TYR A 26 -11.88 2.50 -0.78
CA TYR A 26 -11.50 2.32 0.63
C TYR A 26 -12.44 1.39 1.40
N ARG A 27 -13.74 1.40 1.06
CA ARG A 27 -14.71 0.45 1.61
C ARG A 27 -14.29 -1.01 1.37
N THR A 28 -13.59 -1.32 0.28
CA THR A 28 -13.11 -2.70 0.04
C THR A 28 -11.98 -3.13 0.95
N PHE A 29 -11.24 -2.20 1.57
CA PHE A 29 -10.24 -2.54 2.57
C PHE A 29 -10.87 -2.65 3.96
N ILE A 30 -11.74 -1.70 4.32
CA ILE A 30 -12.37 -1.64 5.64
C ILE A 30 -13.22 -2.89 5.90
N TYR A 31 -13.94 -3.39 4.89
CA TYR A 31 -14.87 -4.51 5.04
C TYR A 31 -14.28 -5.87 4.61
N ASN A 32 -13.00 -5.92 4.21
CA ASN A 32 -12.37 -7.19 3.84
C ASN A 32 -11.57 -7.73 5.03
N PRO A 33 -11.90 -8.92 5.56
CA PRO A 33 -11.22 -9.48 6.74
C PRO A 33 -9.74 -9.78 6.49
N ALA A 34 -9.30 -9.94 5.23
CA ALA A 34 -7.89 -10.11 4.89
C ALA A 34 -7.09 -8.79 4.92
N CYS A 35 -7.78 -7.64 5.04
CA CYS A 35 -7.16 -6.34 5.16
C CYS A 35 -7.08 -5.93 6.63
N TRP A 36 -5.95 -5.37 7.02
CA TRP A 36 -5.74 -4.82 8.34
C TRP A 36 -5.80 -3.30 8.25
N THR A 37 -6.77 -2.71 8.95
CA THR A 37 -7.01 -1.27 8.95
C THR A 37 -7.04 -0.75 10.39
N ARG A 38 -6.35 0.36 10.64
CA ARG A 38 -6.34 1.04 11.94
C ARG A 38 -6.33 2.55 11.72
N VAL A 39 -6.98 3.26 12.64
CA VAL A 39 -6.98 4.71 12.74
C VAL A 39 -6.34 5.06 14.07
N ALA A 40 -5.40 6.00 14.05
CA ALA A 40 -4.85 6.60 15.26
C ALA A 40 -5.64 7.87 15.59
N TYR A 41 -5.90 8.07 16.87
CA TYR A 41 -6.57 9.25 17.41
C TYR A 41 -5.60 10.01 18.33
N CYS A 42 -5.68 11.34 18.31
CA CYS A 42 -5.02 12.25 19.24
C CYS A 42 -6.10 13.20 19.76
N ASP A 43 -6.32 13.25 21.07
CA ASP A 43 -7.35 14.08 21.70
C ASP A 43 -8.74 13.93 21.02
N GLU A 44 -9.19 12.69 20.85
CA GLU A 44 -10.45 12.32 20.16
C GLU A 44 -10.53 12.64 18.66
N HIS A 45 -9.52 13.30 18.10
CA HIS A 45 -9.47 13.64 16.69
C HIS A 45 -8.69 12.57 15.90
N PRO A 46 -9.17 12.15 14.72
CA PRO A 46 -8.41 11.25 13.87
C PRO A 46 -7.12 11.94 13.44
N ALA A 47 -5.99 11.31 13.77
CA ALA A 47 -4.65 11.85 13.56
C ALA A 47 -3.93 11.19 12.38
N GLY A 48 -4.25 9.94 12.10
CA GLY A 48 -3.70 9.22 10.96
C GLY A 48 -4.38 7.86 10.78
N PHE A 49 -4.09 7.19 9.69
CA PHE A 49 -4.54 5.82 9.48
C PHE A 49 -3.53 5.00 8.71
N ILE A 50 -3.66 3.69 8.83
CA ILE A 50 -2.89 2.70 8.11
C ILE A 50 -3.82 1.63 7.54
N VAL A 51 -3.52 1.21 6.32
CA VAL A 51 -4.20 0.13 5.62
C VAL A 51 -3.15 -0.77 5.02
N GLY A 52 -3.23 -2.05 5.35
CA GLY A 52 -2.38 -3.08 4.78
C GLY A 52 -3.12 -4.39 4.57
N VAL A 53 -2.40 -5.35 4.01
CA VAL A 53 -2.87 -6.71 3.75
C VAL A 53 -1.89 -7.65 4.39
N LEU A 54 -2.31 -8.42 5.39
CA LEU A 54 -1.41 -9.33 6.09
C LEU A 54 -1.18 -10.60 5.27
N ARG A 55 -2.22 -11.08 4.55
CA ARG A 55 -2.15 -12.26 3.70
C ARG A 55 -2.64 -11.95 2.28
N PRO A 56 -1.74 -11.54 1.37
CA PRO A 56 -2.11 -11.17 0.00
C PRO A 56 -2.88 -12.26 -0.76
N ALA A 57 -2.53 -13.53 -0.52
CA ALA A 57 -3.18 -14.68 -1.14
C ALA A 57 -4.66 -14.84 -0.76
N GLU A 58 -5.03 -14.49 0.48
CA GLU A 58 -6.43 -14.54 0.93
C GLU A 58 -7.23 -13.39 0.34
N ARG A 59 -6.64 -12.18 0.27
CA ARG A 59 -7.31 -10.99 -0.24
C ARG A 59 -7.89 -11.17 -1.64
N SER A 60 -7.14 -11.79 -2.56
CA SER A 60 -7.57 -11.98 -3.95
C SER A 60 -8.78 -12.91 -4.08
N ARG A 61 -9.00 -13.79 -3.09
CA ARG A 61 -10.14 -14.71 -3.04
C ARG A 61 -11.37 -14.06 -2.40
N THR A 62 -11.17 -13.19 -1.42
CA THR A 62 -12.26 -12.66 -0.59
C THR A 62 -13.03 -11.50 -1.20
N ILE A 63 -12.52 -10.79 -2.22
CA ILE A 63 -13.27 -9.69 -2.84
C ILE A 63 -14.46 -10.25 -3.64
N PRO A 64 -15.72 -9.97 -3.24
CA PRO A 64 -16.90 -10.49 -3.93
C PRO A 64 -16.96 -9.98 -5.37
N PRO A 65 -17.42 -10.81 -6.34
CA PRO A 65 -17.46 -10.42 -7.75
C PRO A 65 -18.30 -9.16 -7.98
N ARG A 66 -19.42 -9.00 -7.25
CA ARG A 66 -20.25 -7.79 -7.29
C ARG A 66 -19.48 -6.51 -6.94
N GLN A 67 -18.57 -6.56 -5.95
CA GLN A 67 -17.76 -5.39 -5.59
C GLN A 67 -16.74 -5.05 -6.69
N ARG A 68 -16.16 -6.06 -7.34
CA ARG A 68 -15.24 -5.87 -8.48
C ARG A 68 -15.94 -5.17 -9.64
N ILE A 69 -17.15 -5.65 -9.99
CA ILE A 69 -17.97 -5.06 -11.06
C ILE A 69 -18.32 -3.60 -10.74
N VAL A 70 -18.76 -3.30 -9.51
CA VAL A 70 -19.08 -1.92 -9.11
C VAL A 70 -17.86 -1.00 -9.20
N LEU A 71 -16.68 -1.46 -8.77
CA LEU A 71 -15.45 -0.67 -8.91
C LEU A 71 -15.06 -0.46 -10.38
N LEU A 72 -15.22 -1.48 -11.21
CA LEU A 72 -14.97 -1.39 -12.65
C LEU A 72 -15.91 -0.38 -13.31
N LEU A 73 -17.21 -0.43 -13.03
CA LEU A 73 -18.19 0.52 -13.56
C LEU A 73 -17.91 1.95 -13.09
N LEU A 74 -17.55 2.16 -11.83
CA LEU A 74 -17.17 3.49 -11.33
C LEU A 74 -15.88 3.99 -11.97
N GLY A 75 -14.90 3.11 -12.20
CA GLY A 75 -13.67 3.44 -12.91
C GLY A 75 -13.95 3.85 -14.35
N LEU A 76 -14.74 3.07 -15.09
CA LEU A 76 -15.16 3.39 -16.46
C LEU A 76 -15.91 4.71 -16.52
N ARG A 77 -16.87 4.95 -15.61
CA ARG A 77 -17.58 6.21 -15.54
C ARG A 77 -16.64 7.39 -15.31
N ALA A 78 -15.67 7.25 -14.41
CA ALA A 78 -14.70 8.29 -14.14
C ALA A 78 -13.79 8.57 -15.35
N LEU A 79 -13.46 7.55 -16.16
CA LEU A 79 -12.71 7.71 -17.41
C LEU A 79 -13.51 8.46 -18.48
N VAL A 80 -14.81 8.19 -18.61
CA VAL A 80 -15.70 8.93 -19.52
C VAL A 80 -15.77 10.42 -19.14
N ILE A 81 -15.84 10.71 -17.84
CA ILE A 81 -15.90 12.09 -17.33
C ILE A 81 -14.55 12.81 -17.47
N HIS A 82 -13.42 12.08 -17.39
CA HIS A 82 -12.08 12.66 -17.40
C HIS A 82 -11.25 12.10 -18.58
N PRO A 83 -11.50 12.54 -19.83
CA PRO A 83 -10.80 12.03 -21.01
C PRO A 83 -9.28 12.29 -20.97
N ARG A 84 -8.84 13.29 -20.20
CA ARG A 84 -7.40 13.53 -19.94
C ARG A 84 -6.74 12.34 -19.23
N LEU A 85 -7.44 11.65 -18.32
CA LEU A 85 -6.94 10.44 -17.67
C LEU A 85 -6.79 9.29 -18.65
N VAL A 86 -7.74 9.15 -19.59
CA VAL A 86 -7.64 8.16 -20.66
C VAL A 86 -6.36 8.41 -21.47
N ARG A 87 -6.09 9.67 -21.85
CA ARG A 87 -4.86 10.02 -22.57
C ARG A 87 -3.60 9.74 -21.76
N LEU A 88 -3.57 10.07 -20.47
CA LEU A 88 -2.43 9.79 -19.60
C LEU A 88 -2.20 8.28 -19.45
N LEU A 89 -3.27 7.51 -19.25
CA LEU A 89 -3.20 6.05 -19.19
C LEU A 89 -2.74 5.45 -20.52
N LEU A 90 -3.18 6.01 -21.64
CA LEU A 90 -2.77 5.56 -22.97
C LEU A 90 -1.32 5.95 -23.29
N ALA A 91 -0.88 7.14 -22.88
CA ALA A 91 0.51 7.57 -23.02
C ALA A 91 1.47 6.73 -22.16
N GLU A 92 1.04 6.41 -20.93
CA GLU A 92 1.78 5.47 -20.09
C GLU A 92 1.75 4.07 -20.72
N ALA A 93 0.64 3.71 -21.38
CA ALA A 93 0.51 2.44 -22.07
C ALA A 93 1.51 2.27 -23.20
N THR A 94 1.62 3.28 -24.06
CA THR A 94 2.48 3.26 -25.21
C THR A 94 3.96 3.35 -24.83
N ARG A 95 4.30 4.03 -23.73
CA ARG A 95 5.68 4.10 -23.21
C ARG A 95 6.23 2.77 -22.68
N ARG A 96 5.36 1.82 -22.31
CA ARG A 96 5.74 0.54 -21.70
C ARG A 96 5.59 -0.68 -22.63
N VAL A 97 5.39 -0.49 -23.93
CA VAL A 97 5.40 -1.61 -24.89
C VAL A 97 6.85 -1.86 -25.33
N PRO A 98 7.56 -2.89 -24.80
CA PRO A 98 8.72 -3.40 -25.51
C PRO A 98 8.23 -3.92 -26.86
N SER A 99 8.93 -3.57 -27.93
CA SER A 99 8.61 -3.84 -29.35
C SER A 99 8.35 -5.30 -29.73
N ASN A 100 8.40 -6.23 -28.78
CA ASN A 100 8.40 -7.67 -28.99
C ASN A 100 7.22 -8.38 -28.31
N ALA A 101 6.33 -7.67 -27.61
CA ALA A 101 5.18 -8.26 -26.91
C ALA A 101 3.86 -7.95 -27.65
N THR A 102 3.64 -8.65 -28.76
CA THR A 102 2.39 -8.60 -29.52
C THR A 102 1.26 -9.19 -28.70
N GLY A 103 0.39 -8.32 -28.17
CA GLY A 103 -0.94 -8.71 -27.69
C GLY A 103 -1.04 -9.03 -26.20
N SER A 104 -1.03 -8.02 -25.34
CA SER A 104 -1.70 -8.03 -24.03
C SER A 104 -1.66 -6.64 -23.41
N PHE A 105 -2.81 -5.99 -23.20
CA PHE A 105 -2.96 -4.75 -22.41
C PHE A 105 -2.46 -4.96 -20.96
N PRO A 106 -1.30 -4.44 -20.51
CA PRO A 106 -0.77 -4.81 -19.19
C PRO A 106 -0.90 -3.74 -18.09
N LEU A 107 -1.37 -2.52 -18.35
CA LEU A 107 -0.99 -1.42 -17.45
C LEU A 107 -1.75 -1.25 -16.13
N ILE A 108 -2.95 -1.82 -16.01
CA ILE A 108 -3.72 -1.71 -14.76
C ILE A 108 -3.74 -3.05 -14.02
N LEU A 109 -3.59 -4.16 -14.75
CA LEU A 109 -3.48 -5.50 -14.19
C LEU A 109 -2.05 -5.89 -13.82
N ALA A 110 -1.01 -5.27 -14.38
CA ALA A 110 0.38 -5.54 -13.94
C ALA A 110 0.61 -5.10 -12.48
N ARG A 111 -0.12 -4.09 -11.99
CA ARG A 111 -0.13 -3.72 -10.57
C ARG A 111 -0.90 -4.72 -9.68
N ILE A 112 -1.64 -5.63 -10.30
CA ILE A 112 -2.32 -6.80 -9.70
C ILE A 112 -1.57 -8.09 -10.15
N ARG A 113 -0.39 -7.98 -10.78
CA ARG A 113 0.43 -9.14 -11.06
C ARG A 113 0.97 -9.61 -9.72
N ASP A 114 0.44 -10.75 -9.32
CA ASP A 114 0.80 -11.46 -8.11
C ASP A 114 2.34 -11.56 -8.03
N PRO A 115 3.00 -10.94 -7.03
CA PRO A 115 4.44 -11.07 -6.83
C PRO A 115 4.88 -12.52 -6.59
N SER A 116 3.93 -13.45 -6.41
CA SER A 116 4.17 -14.90 -6.34
C SER A 116 4.61 -15.53 -7.67
N ARG A 117 4.67 -14.78 -8.78
CA ARG A 117 5.06 -15.31 -10.10
C ARG A 117 6.57 -15.30 -10.38
N ASP A 118 7.36 -14.63 -9.54
CA ASP A 118 8.81 -14.51 -9.70
C ASP A 118 9.54 -15.63 -8.95
N GLY A 119 9.32 -16.89 -9.35
CA GLY A 119 10.21 -18.03 -9.03
C GLY A 119 10.56 -18.29 -7.55
N ARG A 120 9.93 -17.61 -6.59
CA ARG A 120 10.20 -17.80 -5.17
C ARG A 120 9.77 -19.20 -4.77
N SER A 121 10.63 -19.86 -4.02
CA SER A 121 10.39 -21.18 -3.44
C SER A 121 8.97 -21.24 -2.89
N ARG A 122 8.25 -22.34 -3.18
CA ARG A 122 6.86 -22.61 -2.75
C ARG A 122 6.66 -22.50 -1.22
N TYR A 123 7.74 -22.34 -0.47
CA TYR A 123 7.82 -22.24 0.98
C TYR A 123 7.88 -20.81 1.53
N ASP A 124 8.10 -19.78 0.69
CA ASP A 124 8.09 -18.40 1.18
C ASP A 124 6.66 -17.84 1.19
N ALA A 125 6.11 -17.64 2.39
CA ALA A 125 4.82 -16.98 2.55
C ALA A 125 4.85 -15.58 1.92
N PRO A 126 3.80 -15.17 1.19
CA PRO A 126 3.78 -13.86 0.54
C PRO A 126 3.87 -12.74 1.59
N PRO A 127 4.69 -11.69 1.33
CA PRO A 127 4.93 -10.62 2.28
C PRO A 127 3.66 -9.83 2.60
N ALA A 128 3.51 -9.40 3.86
CA ALA A 128 2.48 -8.44 4.23
C ALA A 128 2.68 -7.15 3.44
N THR A 129 1.61 -6.55 2.92
CA THR A 129 1.73 -5.36 2.07
C THR A 129 1.07 -4.15 2.73
N LEU A 130 1.87 -3.16 3.13
CA LEU A 130 1.39 -1.86 3.57
C LEU A 130 0.96 -1.07 2.32
N THR A 131 -0.34 -0.77 2.23
CA THR A 131 -0.93 -0.12 1.05
C THR A 131 -1.06 1.39 1.23
N TYR A 132 -1.51 1.82 2.41
CA TYR A 132 -1.65 3.23 2.74
C TYR A 132 -1.16 3.48 4.16
N LEU A 133 -0.40 4.55 4.31
CA LEU A 133 -0.12 5.18 5.59
C LEU A 133 -0.36 6.67 5.37
N THR A 134 -1.01 7.33 6.31
CA THR A 134 -1.11 8.79 6.30
C THR A 134 -1.24 9.27 7.73
N VAL A 135 -0.59 10.40 8.00
CA VAL A 135 -0.70 11.14 9.24
C VAL A 135 -1.03 12.57 8.85
N ARG A 136 -1.95 13.22 9.56
CA ARG A 136 -2.26 14.62 9.32
C ARG A 136 -1.07 15.46 9.71
N PHE A 137 -0.78 16.50 8.93
CA PHE A 137 0.39 17.34 9.13
C PHE A 137 0.52 17.95 10.53
N ILE A 138 -0.60 18.32 11.17
CA ILE A 138 -0.61 18.87 12.55
C ILE A 138 -0.15 17.87 13.61
N TYR A 139 -0.12 16.58 13.27
CA TYR A 139 0.33 15.50 14.14
C TYR A 139 1.56 14.79 13.58
N GLU A 140 2.20 15.37 12.55
CA GLU A 140 3.53 14.95 12.14
C GLU A 140 4.48 15.14 13.34
N GLU A 141 5.55 14.34 13.39
CA GLU A 141 6.55 14.36 14.47
C GLU A 141 6.10 13.84 15.85
N LEU A 142 4.81 13.67 16.11
CA LEU A 142 4.30 13.02 17.35
C LEU A 142 4.51 11.49 17.39
N GLY A 143 5.27 10.93 16.45
CA GLY A 143 5.55 9.49 16.38
C GLY A 143 4.35 8.62 15.97
N ILE A 144 3.21 9.20 15.57
CA ILE A 144 1.98 8.47 15.20
C ILE A 144 2.26 7.50 14.03
N GLY A 145 2.95 7.97 12.99
CA GLY A 145 3.33 7.12 11.87
C GLY A 145 4.18 5.92 12.30
N THR A 146 5.11 6.12 13.25
CA THR A 146 5.90 5.04 13.85
C THR A 146 5.00 4.00 14.48
N ARG A 147 4.10 4.43 15.37
CA ARG A 147 3.20 3.53 16.11
C ARG A 147 2.28 2.75 15.19
N LEU A 148 1.75 3.40 14.15
CA LEU A 148 0.92 2.73 13.16
C LEU A 148 1.68 1.62 12.43
N VAL A 149 2.93 1.88 11.99
CA VAL A 149 3.78 0.88 11.32
C VAL A 149 4.15 -0.25 12.28
N GLU A 150 4.60 0.05 13.50
CA GLU A 150 4.91 -0.95 14.53
C GLU A 150 3.72 -1.87 14.81
N THR A 151 2.51 -1.31 14.90
CA THR A 151 1.30 -2.09 15.14
C THR A 151 0.95 -2.99 13.95
N PHE A 152 1.20 -2.52 12.71
CA PHE A 152 1.05 -3.34 11.52
C PHE A 152 2.07 -4.48 11.47
N GLU A 153 3.33 -4.20 11.78
CA GLU A 153 4.41 -5.19 11.84
C GLU A 153 4.14 -6.25 12.91
N ALA A 154 3.69 -5.84 14.09
CA ALA A 154 3.27 -6.75 15.15
C ALA A 154 2.07 -7.62 14.73
N ALA A 155 1.09 -7.04 14.03
CA ALA A 155 -0.04 -7.81 13.48
C ALA A 155 0.44 -8.82 12.42
N ALA A 156 1.35 -8.44 11.53
CA ALA A 156 1.94 -9.34 10.55
C ALA A 156 2.67 -10.52 11.21
N LEU A 157 3.49 -10.25 12.23
CA LEU A 157 4.16 -11.29 13.01
C LEU A 157 3.18 -12.23 13.70
N SER A 158 2.07 -11.71 14.27
CA SER A 158 1.03 -12.54 14.89
C SER A 158 0.29 -13.45 13.90
N HIS A 159 0.48 -13.23 12.60
CA HIS A 159 -0.05 -14.04 11.51
C HIS A 159 1.02 -14.87 10.79
N ASP A 160 2.18 -15.07 11.43
CA ASP A 160 3.34 -15.82 10.94
C ASP A 160 3.96 -15.24 9.66
N VAL A 161 3.80 -13.93 9.45
CA VAL A 161 4.39 -13.24 8.30
C VAL A 161 5.73 -12.64 8.71
N THR A 162 6.80 -13.08 8.06
CA THR A 162 8.18 -12.69 8.38
C THR A 162 8.69 -11.51 7.56
N THR A 163 7.97 -11.12 6.50
CA THR A 163 8.38 -10.04 5.60
C THR A 163 7.22 -9.10 5.31
N ALA A 164 7.51 -7.80 5.25
CA ALA A 164 6.55 -6.78 4.86
C ALA A 164 7.09 -5.93 3.71
N ASN A 165 6.20 -5.45 2.85
CA ASN A 165 6.48 -4.62 1.69
C ASN A 165 5.64 -3.34 1.71
N VAL A 166 6.22 -2.25 1.22
CA VAL A 166 5.54 -0.98 0.94
C VAL A 166 6.00 -0.45 -0.41
N ILE A 167 5.09 0.21 -1.12
CA ILE A 167 5.42 0.95 -2.34
C ILE A 167 5.40 2.44 -2.02
N VAL A 168 6.54 3.10 -2.17
CA VAL A 168 6.69 4.54 -2.03
C VAL A 168 6.62 5.19 -3.42
N PRO A 169 5.74 6.19 -3.64
CA PRO A 169 5.68 6.91 -4.91
C PRO A 169 7.04 7.53 -5.29
N PRO A 170 7.35 7.66 -6.59
CA PRO A 170 8.57 8.35 -7.03
C PRO A 170 8.57 9.80 -6.52
N GLY A 171 9.74 10.28 -6.09
CA GLY A 171 9.92 11.65 -5.61
C GLY A 171 9.45 11.92 -4.17
N ASP A 172 8.82 10.96 -3.50
CA ASP A 172 8.44 11.09 -2.08
C ASP A 172 9.63 10.75 -1.16
N LEU A 173 10.68 11.57 -1.24
CA LEU A 173 11.90 11.43 -0.44
C LEU A 173 11.62 11.38 1.07
N PRO A 174 10.69 12.19 1.62
CA PRO A 174 10.42 12.13 3.04
C PRO A 174 9.74 10.82 3.47
N ALA A 175 8.84 10.24 2.67
CA ALA A 175 8.28 8.91 2.96
C ALA A 175 9.35 7.81 2.85
N GLU A 176 10.22 7.88 1.84
CA GLU A 176 11.34 6.94 1.71
C GLU A 176 12.27 7.00 2.93
N ALA A 177 12.70 8.20 3.33
CA ALA A 177 13.55 8.40 4.50
C ALA A 177 12.89 7.87 5.79
N PHE A 178 11.58 8.12 5.96
CA PHE A 178 10.79 7.59 7.08
C PHE A 178 10.89 6.05 7.16
N PHE A 179 10.71 5.34 6.06
CA PHE A 179 10.81 3.87 6.07
C PHE A 179 12.26 3.40 6.26
N ARG A 180 13.24 4.04 5.60
CA ARG A 180 14.66 3.65 5.69
C ARG A 180 15.25 3.79 7.10
N ILE A 181 14.90 4.84 7.83
CA ILE A 181 15.33 5.01 9.24
C ILE A 181 14.78 3.90 10.13
N ARG A 182 13.62 3.32 9.78
CA ARG A 182 13.04 2.14 10.44
C ARG A 182 13.58 0.82 9.89
N GLY A 183 14.67 0.88 9.13
CA GLY A 183 15.38 -0.27 8.56
C GLY A 183 14.60 -1.01 7.48
N TRP A 184 13.67 -0.35 6.80
CA TRP A 184 13.17 -0.84 5.52
C TRP A 184 14.25 -0.64 4.46
N SER A 185 14.48 -1.66 3.64
CA SER A 185 15.49 -1.65 2.56
C SER A 185 14.81 -1.76 1.20
N PRO A 186 15.42 -1.29 0.11
CA PRO A 186 14.95 -1.61 -1.24
C PRO A 186 14.78 -3.13 -1.43
N ALA A 187 13.74 -3.54 -2.17
CA ALA A 187 13.55 -4.95 -2.49
C ALA A 187 14.73 -5.47 -3.34
N PRO A 188 15.16 -6.73 -3.15
CA PRO A 188 16.18 -7.33 -4.00
C PRO A 188 15.74 -7.29 -5.47
N GLY A 189 16.61 -6.82 -6.36
CA GLY A 189 16.31 -6.70 -7.78
C GLY A 189 15.39 -5.54 -8.16
N SER A 190 14.94 -4.70 -7.21
CA SER A 190 14.27 -3.44 -7.52
C SER A 190 15.31 -2.34 -7.75
N GLU A 191 16.13 -2.48 -8.79
CA GLU A 191 16.90 -1.33 -9.25
C GLU A 191 15.93 -0.30 -9.83
N PRO A 192 16.02 0.97 -9.43
CA PRO A 192 15.18 2.02 -10.01
C PRO A 192 15.56 2.19 -11.47
N THR A 193 14.76 1.63 -12.39
CA THR A 193 14.90 1.87 -13.83
C THR A 193 14.37 3.26 -14.17
N GLY A 194 15.09 4.29 -13.72
CA GLY A 194 14.72 5.70 -13.89
C GLY A 194 14.21 6.39 -12.61
N SER A 195 14.19 7.72 -12.65
CA SER A 195 13.77 8.59 -11.54
C SER A 195 12.26 8.58 -11.27
N ASP A 196 11.44 8.10 -12.22
CA ASP A 196 9.98 8.10 -12.17
C ASP A 196 9.35 6.78 -11.68
N CYS A 197 10.16 5.81 -11.27
CA CYS A 197 9.64 4.54 -10.78
C CYS A 197 9.33 4.59 -9.28
N ALA A 198 8.10 4.19 -8.92
CA ALA A 198 7.76 3.92 -7.53
C ALA A 198 8.74 2.87 -6.96
N ARG A 199 9.22 3.10 -5.74
CA ARG A 199 10.20 2.24 -5.09
C ARG A 199 9.49 1.26 -4.17
N GLN A 200 9.82 -0.01 -4.32
CA GLN A 200 9.38 -1.04 -3.38
C GLN A 200 10.41 -1.17 -2.26
N LEU A 201 9.98 -0.96 -1.03
CA LEU A 201 10.77 -1.22 0.16
C LEU A 201 10.26 -2.47 0.86
N THR A 202 11.18 -3.25 1.42
CA THR A 202 10.94 -4.50 2.13
C THR A 202 11.53 -4.41 3.53
N ARG A 203 10.87 -5.05 4.50
CA ARG A 203 11.29 -5.18 5.88
C ARG A 203 11.23 -6.64 6.29
N ASN A 204 12.33 -7.16 6.85
CA ASN A 204 12.33 -8.45 7.51
C ASN A 204 11.89 -8.26 8.98
N LEU A 205 10.70 -8.76 9.29
CA LEU A 205 10.06 -8.63 10.59
C LEU A 205 10.67 -9.58 11.62
N ALA A 206 11.16 -10.75 11.19
CA ALA A 206 11.76 -11.74 12.08
C ALA A 206 13.05 -11.24 12.74
N LEU A 207 13.82 -10.40 12.04
CA LEU A 207 15.05 -9.78 12.58
C LEU A 207 14.76 -8.63 13.56
N THR A 208 13.52 -8.17 13.66
CA THR A 208 13.14 -7.00 14.47
C THR A 208 12.48 -7.41 15.78
N ALA A 209 12.05 -8.66 15.92
CA ALA A 209 11.44 -9.14 17.15
C ALA A 209 12.44 -8.97 18.31
N PRO A 210 12.16 -8.12 19.32
CA PRO A 210 13.00 -8.07 20.50
C PRO A 210 13.01 -9.48 21.11
N ALA A 211 14.18 -9.97 21.48
CA ALA A 211 14.30 -11.16 22.32
C ALA A 211 13.32 -11.00 23.48
N SER A 212 12.33 -11.89 23.51
CA SER A 212 11.08 -11.81 24.26
C SER A 212 11.24 -11.24 25.67
N GLY A 213 10.57 -10.11 25.96
CA GLY A 213 10.55 -9.55 27.32
C GLY A 213 9.65 -8.33 27.58
N ARG A 214 8.96 -7.74 26.58
CA ARG A 214 8.05 -6.62 26.81
C ARG A 214 6.60 -6.98 26.48
N SER A 215 5.77 -6.93 27.51
CA SER A 215 4.31 -6.99 27.47
C SER A 215 3.72 -5.92 26.54
N ALA A 216 2.81 -6.33 25.66
CA ALA A 216 2.17 -5.47 24.66
C ALA A 216 1.23 -4.43 25.32
N PRO A 217 1.15 -3.20 24.78
CA PRO A 217 0.17 -2.22 25.21
C PRO A 217 -1.26 -2.68 24.90
N VAL A 218 -2.17 -2.48 25.86
CA VAL A 218 -3.59 -2.79 25.72
C VAL A 218 -4.24 -1.72 24.84
N TRP A 219 -4.64 -2.09 23.63
CA TRP A 219 -5.40 -1.22 22.74
C TRP A 219 -6.90 -1.34 23.04
N GLY A 220 -7.55 -0.23 23.36
CA GLY A 220 -9.00 -0.16 23.48
C GLY A 220 -9.66 -0.47 22.14
N ARG A 221 -10.66 -1.37 22.14
CA ARG A 221 -11.53 -1.54 20.99
C ARG A 221 -12.43 -0.30 20.88
N PRO A 222 -12.62 0.28 19.68
CA PRO A 222 -13.71 1.22 19.49
C PRO A 222 -15.03 0.48 19.67
N THR A 223 -15.85 0.95 20.62
CA THR A 223 -17.26 0.56 20.81
C THR A 223 -18.13 1.15 19.73
#